data_AF-A0A6M1Z176-F1
#
_entry.id   AF-A0A6M1Z176-F1
#
_cell.length_a   1.000
_cell.length_b   1.000
_cell.length_c   1.000
_cell.angle_alpha   90.00
_cell.angle_beta   90.00
_cell.angle_gamma   90.00
#
_symmetry.space_group_name_H-M   'P 1'
#
loop_
_entity.id
_entity.type
_entity.pdbx_description
1 polymer ?
#
loop_
_entity_poly.entity_id
_entity_poly.type
_entity_poly.pdbx_seq_one_letter_code
_entity_poly.pdbx_strand_id
1 'polypeptide(L)'
;MSRYVVARTPTPLFNIPNFAPLLREEKLPLEMIALPRTKFSVLEEISETILKAVTNDYPHGPVYLDVRFTRGTEEHTPERAKTLPSKWEILKNLKRTIGLPYLWGGNHSPGIPEFSLFYKNLNKRILQGVDCSGLLYEATSGWTPRNTSELYLFGEEIASYRDPIHEICQRVKRLDILVWPGHVIIVYDKETTIESLEGKGVLFQPLEARISSLQPHTCFSLRRIFPNTAL
;
A
#
# COMPACT_ATOMS: atom_id res chain seq x y z
N MET A 1 29.18 -9.92 9.13
CA MET A 1 28.20 -9.59 10.18
C MET A 1 26.98 -9.00 9.49
N SER A 2 25.78 -9.50 9.77
CA SER A 2 24.55 -8.91 9.25
C SER A 2 24.38 -7.51 9.83
N ARG A 3 24.27 -6.50 8.96
CA ARG A 3 24.05 -5.12 9.36
C ARG A 3 22.54 -4.85 9.35
N TYR A 4 22.04 -4.14 10.36
CA TYR A 4 20.62 -3.79 10.45
C TYR A 4 20.45 -2.27 10.38
N VAL A 5 19.38 -1.85 9.72
CA VAL A 5 18.94 -0.45 9.68
C VAL A 5 17.44 -0.35 9.94
N VAL A 6 16.99 0.81 10.39
CA VAL A 6 15.58 1.10 10.65
C VAL A 6 15.18 2.39 9.94
N ALA A 7 14.02 2.38 9.28
CA ALA A 7 13.41 3.58 8.69
C ALA A 7 13.21 4.65 9.77
N ARG A 8 13.85 5.81 9.60
CA ARG A 8 13.65 6.98 10.46
C ARG A 8 12.42 7.76 10.02
N THR A 9 12.27 7.90 8.71
CA THR A 9 11.15 8.55 8.02
C THR A 9 10.56 7.55 7.02
N PRO A 10 9.41 7.86 6.38
CA PRO A 10 8.91 7.03 5.29
C PRO A 10 10.02 6.78 4.27
N THR A 11 10.31 5.51 3.98
CA THR A 11 11.49 5.09 3.22
C THR A 11 11.07 4.40 1.93
N PRO A 12 11.29 5.01 0.75
CA PRO A 12 10.99 4.39 -0.53
C PRO A 12 11.81 3.10 -0.74
N LEU A 13 11.13 2.04 -1.17
CA LEU A 13 11.73 0.75 -1.51
C LEU A 13 11.61 0.54 -3.02
N PHE A 14 12.74 0.28 -3.67
CA PHE A 14 12.81 0.10 -5.12
C PHE A 14 13.17 -1.34 -5.49
N ASN A 15 12.80 -1.78 -6.69
CA ASN A 15 13.13 -3.13 -7.20
C ASN A 15 14.43 -3.22 -8.00
N ILE A 16 15.10 -2.09 -8.24
CA ILE A 16 16.41 -2.04 -8.92
C ILE A 16 17.43 -1.22 -8.11
N PRO A 17 18.74 -1.54 -8.18
CA PRO A 17 19.77 -0.82 -7.46
C PRO A 17 20.01 0.60 -7.99
N ASN A 18 19.96 0.77 -9.32
CA ASN A 18 20.23 2.04 -9.98
C ASN A 18 18.93 2.80 -10.30
N PHE A 19 18.07 2.99 -9.30
CA PHE A 19 16.77 3.65 -9.49
C PHE A 19 16.89 5.16 -9.68
N ALA A 20 17.97 5.80 -9.21
CA ALA A 20 18.09 7.26 -9.17
C ALA A 20 17.88 7.96 -10.54
N PRO A 21 18.41 7.45 -11.67
CA PRO A 21 18.11 8.00 -12.99
C PRO A 21 16.63 7.88 -13.38
N LEU A 22 15.95 6.80 -12.97
CA LEU A 22 14.55 6.54 -13.29
C LEU A 22 13.56 7.37 -12.46
N LEU A 23 14.03 8.11 -11.46
CA LEU A 23 13.15 8.92 -10.61
C LEU A 23 12.49 10.10 -11.35
N ARG A 24 12.95 10.42 -12.56
CA ARG A 24 12.37 11.42 -13.45
C ARG A 24 11.24 10.87 -14.30
N GLU A 25 11.16 9.56 -14.45
CA GLU A 25 10.18 8.90 -15.29
C GLU A 25 8.79 8.95 -14.66
N GLU A 26 7.76 8.78 -15.48
CA GLU A 26 6.38 8.62 -14.97
C GLU A 26 6.23 7.31 -14.20
N LYS A 27 6.81 6.22 -14.74
CA LYS A 27 6.81 4.90 -14.12
C LYS A 27 8.05 4.73 -13.26
N LEU A 28 7.85 4.76 -11.95
CA LEU A 28 8.91 4.55 -10.98
C LEU A 28 9.11 3.06 -10.68
N PRO A 29 10.35 2.61 -10.43
CA PRO A 29 10.64 1.25 -9.94
C PRO A 29 10.29 1.10 -8.44
N LEU A 30 9.26 1.82 -7.97
CA LEU A 30 8.84 1.87 -6.56
C LEU A 30 7.96 0.64 -6.26
N GLU A 31 8.32 -0.11 -5.23
CA GLU A 31 7.57 -1.26 -4.74
C GLU A 31 6.63 -0.86 -3.61
N MET A 32 7.16 -0.14 -2.62
CA MET A 32 6.39 0.45 -1.54
C MET A 32 7.15 1.58 -0.86
N ILE A 33 6.47 2.31 0.03
CA ILE A 33 7.10 3.24 0.97
C ILE A 33 7.03 2.59 2.35
N ALA A 34 8.16 2.13 2.90
CA ALA A 34 8.20 1.59 4.24
C ALA A 34 7.81 2.65 5.27
N LEU A 35 6.97 2.25 6.23
CA LEU A 35 6.54 3.13 7.31
C LEU A 35 7.72 3.40 8.26
N PRO A 36 7.72 4.52 8.98
CA PRO A 36 8.70 4.76 10.03
C PRO A 36 8.78 3.58 10.99
N ARG A 37 10.00 3.29 11.45
CA ARG A 37 10.34 2.16 12.33
C ARG A 37 10.34 0.79 11.67
N THR A 38 10.07 0.66 10.37
CA THR A 38 10.31 -0.60 9.65
C THR A 38 11.79 -0.97 9.73
N LYS A 39 12.07 -2.21 10.13
CA LYS A 39 13.42 -2.76 10.27
C LYS A 39 13.83 -3.48 8.99
N PHE A 40 15.10 -3.40 8.66
CA PHE A 40 15.71 -4.03 7.50
C PHE A 40 16.94 -4.82 7.90
N SER A 41 17.08 -6.02 7.32
CA SER A 41 18.33 -6.77 7.30
C SER A 41 19.09 -6.41 6.03
N VAL A 42 20.24 -5.77 6.16
CA VAL A 42 21.08 -5.37 5.02
C VAL A 42 21.81 -6.60 4.49
N LEU A 43 21.62 -6.86 3.20
CA LEU A 43 22.29 -7.94 2.48
C LEU A 43 23.59 -7.46 1.84
N GLU A 44 23.58 -6.24 1.29
CA GLU A 44 24.68 -5.71 0.49
C GLU A 44 24.66 -4.17 0.49
N GLU A 45 25.83 -3.55 0.51
CA GLU A 45 26.01 -2.11 0.28
C GLU A 45 26.34 -1.91 -1.19
N ILE A 46 25.39 -1.39 -1.97
CA ILE A 46 25.53 -1.23 -3.43
C ILE A 46 26.37 0.01 -3.76
N SER A 47 26.24 1.05 -2.94
CA SER A 47 27.02 2.28 -3.00
C SER A 47 27.06 2.95 -1.62
N GLU A 48 27.70 4.11 -1.51
CA GLU A 48 27.72 4.91 -0.28
C GLU A 48 26.32 5.26 0.25
N THR A 49 25.32 5.32 -0.63
CA THR A 49 23.95 5.71 -0.25
C THR A 49 22.91 4.61 -0.47
N ILE A 50 23.18 3.58 -1.26
CA ILE A 50 22.19 2.56 -1.62
C ILE A 50 22.49 1.23 -0.94
N LEU A 51 21.49 0.71 -0.25
CA LEU A 51 21.51 -0.60 0.39
C LEU A 51 20.57 -1.55 -0.33
N LYS A 52 20.97 -2.82 -0.44
CA LYS A 52 20.08 -3.94 -0.74
C LYS A 52 19.69 -4.62 0.57
N ALA A 53 18.41 -4.76 0.83
CA ALA A 53 17.92 -5.28 2.10
C ALA A 53 16.64 -6.08 1.97
N VAL A 54 16.26 -6.79 3.03
CA VAL A 54 14.96 -7.45 3.18
C VAL A 54 14.24 -6.94 4.42
N THR A 55 12.91 -7.00 4.43
CA THR A 55 12.08 -6.61 5.57
C THR A 55 10.83 -7.48 5.67
N ASN A 56 10.38 -7.73 6.90
CA ASN A 56 9.14 -8.46 7.16
C ASN A 56 7.87 -7.66 6.78
N ASP A 57 8.00 -6.35 6.54
CA ASP A 57 6.90 -5.52 6.05
C ASP A 57 6.66 -5.68 4.53
N TYR A 58 7.61 -6.29 3.80
CA TYR A 58 7.54 -6.55 2.36
C TYR A 58 8.21 -7.90 2.00
N PRO A 59 7.53 -9.04 2.22
CA PRO A 59 8.13 -10.38 2.10
C PRO A 59 8.23 -10.89 0.65
N HIS A 60 8.48 -10.02 -0.34
CA HIS A 60 8.49 -10.37 -1.78
C HIS A 60 9.89 -10.37 -2.40
N GLY A 61 10.93 -10.25 -1.59
CA GLY A 61 12.32 -10.34 -2.00
C GLY A 61 13.15 -9.12 -1.58
N PRO A 62 14.42 -9.09 -1.99
CA PRO A 62 15.30 -7.95 -1.72
C PRO A 62 14.79 -6.68 -2.38
N VAL A 63 14.88 -5.59 -1.65
CA VAL A 63 14.58 -4.23 -2.12
C VAL A 63 15.82 -3.36 -2.00
N TYR A 64 15.80 -2.24 -2.72
CA TYR A 64 16.84 -1.23 -2.67
C TYR A 64 16.30 0.03 -2.01
N LEU A 65 17.07 0.57 -1.06
CA LEU A 65 16.68 1.77 -0.31
C LEU A 65 17.87 2.69 -0.10
N ASP A 66 17.59 3.98 0.09
CA ASP A 66 18.61 4.98 0.35
C ASP A 66 18.84 5.14 1.86
N VAL A 67 20.08 4.94 2.31
CA VAL A 67 20.47 4.94 3.72
C VAL A 67 20.13 6.24 4.43
N ARG A 68 20.01 7.36 3.69
CA ARG A 68 19.67 8.69 4.24
C ARG A 68 18.27 8.76 4.87
N PHE A 69 17.37 7.84 4.52
CA PHE A 69 16.05 7.69 5.17
C PHE A 69 16.09 6.80 6.43
N THR A 70 17.23 6.19 6.72
CA THR A 70 17.37 5.20 7.78
C THR A 70 18.33 5.64 8.88
N ARG A 71 18.42 4.84 9.93
CA ARG A 71 19.49 4.87 10.92
C ARG A 71 20.01 3.46 11.18
N GLY A 72 21.28 3.33 11.53
CA GLY A 72 21.85 2.06 11.99
C GLY A 72 21.15 1.55 13.25
N THR A 73 21.05 0.24 13.40
CA THR A 73 20.45 -0.39 14.57
C THR A 73 21.10 -1.74 14.87
N GLU A 74 20.80 -2.28 16.05
CA GLU A 74 21.28 -3.58 16.48
C GLU A 74 20.32 -4.70 16.04
N GLU A 75 20.86 -5.91 15.88
CA GLU A 75 20.10 -7.08 15.41
C GLU A 75 18.86 -7.37 16.25
N HIS A 76 18.94 -7.19 17.57
CA HIS A 76 17.84 -7.51 18.48
C HIS A 76 16.74 -6.44 18.53
N THR A 77 16.87 -5.35 17.77
CA THR A 77 15.82 -4.34 17.66
C THR A 77 14.54 -5.02 17.17
N PRO A 78 13.39 -4.86 17.86
CA PRO A 78 12.17 -5.54 17.48
C PRO A 78 11.63 -5.00 16.15
N GLU A 79 10.82 -5.83 15.48
CA GLU A 79 10.04 -5.40 14.32
C GLU A 79 9.05 -4.29 14.68
N ARG A 80 8.61 -3.55 13.67
CA ARG A 80 7.56 -2.54 13.84
C ARG A 80 6.27 -3.22 14.30
N ALA A 81 5.68 -2.72 15.38
CA ALA A 81 4.36 -3.15 15.81
C ALA A 81 3.30 -2.73 14.78
N LYS A 82 2.49 -3.68 14.31
CA LYS A 82 1.36 -3.45 13.39
C LYS A 82 0.07 -3.34 14.20
N THR A 83 -0.23 -2.13 14.67
CA THR A 83 -1.48 -1.86 15.40
C THR A 83 -2.60 -1.57 14.42
N LEU A 84 -3.65 -2.38 14.43
CA LEU A 84 -4.86 -2.14 13.65
C LEU A 84 -5.62 -0.93 14.23
N PRO A 85 -5.84 0.15 13.45
CA PRO A 85 -6.68 1.26 13.88
C PRO A 85 -8.14 0.82 14.02
N SER A 86 -8.95 1.59 14.75
CA SER A 86 -10.40 1.35 14.82
C SER A 86 -11.05 1.46 13.43
N LYS A 87 -12.21 0.84 13.23
CA LYS A 87 -12.94 0.92 11.96
C LYS A 87 -13.22 2.37 11.54
N TRP A 88 -13.54 3.23 12.51
CA TRP A 88 -13.80 4.64 12.26
C TRP A 88 -12.54 5.39 11.81
N GLU A 89 -11.39 5.11 12.41
CA GLU A 89 -10.11 5.70 12.01
C GLU A 89 -9.72 5.26 10.59
N ILE A 90 -9.91 3.98 10.24
CA ILE A 90 -9.65 3.48 8.88
C ILE A 90 -10.52 4.24 7.87
N LEU A 91 -11.83 4.34 8.12
CA LEU A 91 -12.76 5.08 7.24
C LEU A 91 -12.39 6.56 7.14
N LYS A 92 -12.01 7.19 8.26
CA LYS A 92 -11.54 8.58 8.27
C LYS A 92 -10.27 8.74 7.44
N ASN A 93 -9.31 7.83 7.56
CA ASN A 93 -8.06 7.85 6.78
C ASN A 93 -8.35 7.70 5.28
N LEU A 94 -9.21 6.75 4.90
CA LEU A 94 -9.66 6.57 3.52
C LEU A 94 -10.34 7.83 2.96
N LYS A 95 -11.22 8.47 3.72
CA LYS A 95 -11.90 9.70 3.25
C LYS A 95 -10.93 10.86 3.05
N ARG A 96 -9.84 10.94 3.83
CA ARG A 96 -8.83 12.01 3.72
C ARG A 96 -7.96 11.90 2.48
N THR A 97 -7.89 10.74 1.84
CA THR A 97 -7.08 10.51 0.64
C THR A 97 -7.82 10.84 -0.66
N ILE A 98 -9.11 11.17 -0.61
CA ILE A 98 -9.90 11.54 -1.80
C ILE A 98 -9.24 12.68 -2.57
N GLY A 99 -9.11 12.52 -3.89
CA GLY A 99 -8.47 13.48 -4.77
C GLY A 99 -6.94 13.38 -4.83
N LEU A 100 -6.32 12.52 -4.02
CA LEU A 100 -4.89 12.25 -4.15
C LEU A 100 -4.58 11.51 -5.45
N PRO A 101 -3.42 11.79 -6.08
CA PRO A 101 -3.02 11.13 -7.31
C PRO A 101 -2.73 9.64 -7.07
N TYR A 102 -2.91 8.86 -8.13
CA TYR A 102 -2.41 7.50 -8.16
C TYR A 102 -0.89 7.52 -8.27
N LEU A 103 -0.23 6.72 -7.44
CA LEU A 103 1.21 6.50 -7.49
C LEU A 103 1.47 5.01 -7.39
N TRP A 104 1.99 4.38 -8.46
CA TRP A 104 2.43 3.00 -8.41
C TRP A 104 3.46 2.80 -7.30
N GLY A 105 3.25 1.80 -6.42
CA GLY A 105 4.08 1.58 -5.24
C GLY A 105 3.81 2.58 -4.10
N GLY A 106 2.92 3.56 -4.28
CA GLY A 106 2.59 4.55 -3.26
C GLY A 106 1.72 3.98 -2.15
N ASN A 107 2.10 4.25 -0.89
CA ASN A 107 1.28 3.99 0.30
C ASN A 107 1.55 5.05 1.40
N HIS A 108 1.86 6.29 0.97
CA HIS A 108 2.11 7.40 1.86
C HIS A 108 1.52 8.70 1.30
N SER A 109 0.27 8.95 1.65
CA SER A 109 -0.56 10.06 1.17
C SER A 109 0.04 11.46 1.32
N PRO A 110 0.85 11.81 2.35
CA PRO A 110 1.46 13.13 2.44
C PRO A 110 2.65 13.33 1.50
N GLY A 111 3.22 12.26 0.97
CA GLY A 111 4.54 12.30 0.34
C GLY A 111 5.69 12.49 1.35
N ILE A 112 6.91 12.53 0.83
CA ILE A 112 8.17 12.49 1.56
C ILE A 112 8.96 13.76 1.19
N PRO A 113 8.84 14.86 1.96
CA PRO A 113 9.51 16.10 1.65
C PRO A 113 11.03 15.96 1.49
N GLU A 114 11.67 15.11 2.30
CA GLU A 114 13.10 14.81 2.26
C GLU A 114 13.54 14.21 0.93
N PHE A 115 12.63 13.57 0.19
CA PHE A 115 12.93 13.01 -1.12
C PHE A 115 13.44 14.09 -2.10
N SER A 116 12.81 15.26 -2.09
CA SER A 116 13.23 16.39 -2.92
C SER A 116 14.59 16.98 -2.49
N LEU A 117 14.95 16.85 -1.21
CA LEU A 117 16.24 17.30 -0.66
C LEU A 117 17.37 16.37 -1.09
N PHE A 118 17.10 15.06 -1.05
CA PHE A 118 18.05 14.00 -1.36
C PHE A 118 18.28 13.83 -2.86
N TYR A 119 17.29 14.19 -3.68
CA TYR A 119 17.31 14.11 -5.13
C TYR A 119 16.94 15.45 -5.77
N LYS A 120 17.87 16.42 -5.70
CA LYS A 120 17.65 17.84 -6.08
C LYS A 120 17.13 18.09 -7.50
N ASN A 121 17.32 17.15 -8.43
CA ASN A 121 17.00 17.32 -9.85
C ASN A 121 15.64 16.73 -10.28
N LEU A 122 14.73 16.44 -9.34
CA LEU A 122 13.46 15.73 -9.60
C LEU A 122 12.20 16.62 -9.63
N ASN A 123 12.31 17.89 -10.05
CA ASN A 123 11.16 18.80 -10.18
C ASN A 123 10.25 18.85 -8.92
N LYS A 124 10.86 18.86 -7.72
CA LYS A 124 10.13 18.86 -6.43
C LYS A 124 9.21 17.65 -6.20
N ARG A 125 9.42 16.53 -6.90
CA ARG A 125 8.70 15.28 -6.64
C ARG A 125 8.94 14.83 -5.20
N ILE A 126 7.86 14.48 -4.50
CA ILE A 126 7.88 14.00 -3.11
C ILE A 126 7.26 12.60 -2.96
N LEU A 127 6.97 11.88 -4.06
CA LEU A 127 6.28 10.58 -4.00
C LEU A 127 4.94 10.65 -3.25
N GLN A 128 4.17 11.71 -3.48
CA GLN A 128 2.83 11.86 -2.94
C GLN A 128 1.83 11.03 -3.75
N GLY A 129 1.03 10.21 -3.07
CA GLY A 129 -0.03 9.42 -3.69
C GLY A 129 -0.06 8.00 -3.18
N VAL A 130 -1.09 7.26 -3.59
CA VAL A 130 -1.30 5.86 -3.21
C VAL A 130 -1.75 5.03 -4.41
N ASP A 131 -1.30 3.79 -4.50
CA ASP A 131 -1.92 2.81 -5.40
C ASP A 131 -3.14 2.15 -4.73
N CYS A 132 -3.79 1.22 -5.44
CA CYS A 132 -5.02 0.59 -4.99
C CYS A 132 -4.86 -0.15 -3.65
N SER A 133 -3.82 -0.98 -3.53
CA SER A 133 -3.50 -1.70 -2.30
C SER A 133 -2.83 -0.82 -1.24
N GLY A 134 -2.04 0.16 -1.67
CA GLY A 134 -1.36 1.12 -0.81
C GLY A 134 -2.32 2.04 -0.08
N LEU A 135 -3.48 2.35 -0.67
CA LEU A 135 -4.59 3.04 -0.01
C LEU A 135 -5.06 2.29 1.24
N LEU A 136 -5.32 0.98 1.12
CA LEU A 136 -5.74 0.14 2.24
C LEU A 136 -4.61 -0.05 3.26
N TYR A 137 -3.38 -0.30 2.76
CA TYR A 137 -2.20 -0.48 3.59
C TYR A 137 -1.95 0.75 4.47
N GLU A 138 -2.00 1.95 3.91
CA GLU A 138 -1.84 3.19 4.66
C GLU A 138 -2.97 3.41 5.66
N ALA A 139 -4.23 3.25 5.22
CA ALA A 139 -5.40 3.47 6.08
C ALA A 139 -5.41 2.56 7.32
N THR A 140 -4.78 1.38 7.21
CA THR A 140 -4.66 0.37 8.27
C THR A 140 -3.31 0.41 8.98
N SER A 141 -2.48 1.44 8.79
CA SER A 141 -1.15 1.58 9.40
C SER A 141 -0.22 0.38 9.14
N GLY A 142 -0.33 -0.19 7.94
CA GLY A 142 0.44 -1.34 7.47
C GLY A 142 0.06 -2.66 8.13
N TRP A 143 -1.18 -2.79 8.60
CA TRP A 143 -1.72 -4.03 9.17
C TRP A 143 -2.12 -5.04 8.09
N THR A 144 -2.67 -4.58 6.96
CA THR A 144 -3.00 -5.45 5.83
C THR A 144 -1.77 -5.81 5.01
N PRO A 145 -1.80 -6.90 4.21
CA PRO A 145 -0.80 -7.16 3.18
C PRO A 145 -0.64 -5.97 2.21
N ARG A 146 0.56 -5.83 1.63
CA ARG A 146 0.88 -4.72 0.73
C ARG A 146 0.43 -4.98 -0.71
N ASN A 147 0.44 -6.22 -1.16
CA ASN A 147 0.18 -6.59 -2.55
C ASN A 147 -1.22 -7.23 -2.71
N THR A 148 -1.84 -6.98 -3.87
CA THR A 148 -3.17 -7.53 -4.18
C THR A 148 -3.18 -9.06 -4.28
N SER A 149 -2.05 -9.67 -4.65
CA SER A 149 -1.87 -11.13 -4.66
C SER A 149 -2.06 -11.76 -3.28
N GLU A 150 -1.59 -11.10 -2.23
CA GLU A 150 -1.78 -11.53 -0.84
C GLU A 150 -3.18 -11.17 -0.33
N LEU A 151 -3.67 -9.97 -0.65
CA LEU A 151 -5.02 -9.53 -0.28
C LEU A 151 -6.10 -10.43 -0.84
N TYR A 152 -5.89 -11.01 -2.03
CA TYR A 152 -6.83 -11.94 -2.67
C TYR A 152 -7.17 -13.16 -1.82
N LEU A 153 -6.26 -13.58 -0.93
CA LEU A 153 -6.44 -14.70 0.00
C LEU A 153 -6.58 -14.24 1.46
N PHE A 154 -6.60 -12.94 1.72
CA PHE A 154 -6.62 -12.39 3.06
C PHE A 154 -8.06 -12.32 3.59
N GLY A 155 -8.28 -12.76 4.83
CA GLY A 155 -9.60 -12.79 5.46
C GLY A 155 -10.52 -13.89 4.93
N GLU A 156 -11.83 -13.72 5.15
CA GLU A 156 -12.88 -14.67 4.78
C GLU A 156 -13.52 -14.30 3.45
N GLU A 157 -13.74 -15.26 2.55
CA GLU A 157 -14.51 -15.05 1.33
C GLU A 157 -16.01 -15.06 1.63
N ILE A 158 -16.72 -14.00 1.22
CA ILE A 158 -18.16 -13.79 1.49
C ILE A 158 -19.00 -14.00 0.23
N ALA A 159 -18.44 -13.66 -0.92
CA ALA A 159 -19.04 -13.84 -2.24
C ALA A 159 -17.93 -13.80 -3.30
N SER A 160 -18.29 -14.13 -4.52
CA SER A 160 -17.40 -14.16 -5.68
C SER A 160 -18.03 -13.43 -6.86
N TYR A 161 -17.25 -13.20 -7.91
CA TYR A 161 -17.73 -12.69 -9.20
C TYR A 161 -18.83 -13.54 -9.86
N ARG A 162 -19.11 -14.76 -9.38
CA ARG A 162 -20.16 -15.63 -9.92
C ARG A 162 -21.53 -15.39 -9.28
N ASP A 163 -21.56 -14.72 -8.12
CA ASP A 163 -22.80 -14.43 -7.42
C ASP A 163 -23.56 -13.27 -8.10
N PRO A 164 -24.90 -13.25 -8.05
CA PRO A 164 -25.69 -12.14 -8.57
C PRO A 164 -25.38 -10.82 -7.84
N ILE A 165 -25.31 -9.71 -8.59
CA ILE A 165 -24.95 -8.37 -8.06
C ILE A 165 -25.80 -7.99 -6.84
N HIS A 166 -27.11 -8.21 -6.90
CA HIS A 166 -28.01 -7.86 -5.80
C HIS A 166 -27.69 -8.65 -4.51
N GLU A 167 -27.26 -9.92 -4.62
CA GLU A 167 -26.85 -10.71 -3.47
C GLU A 167 -25.53 -10.21 -2.89
N ILE A 168 -24.57 -9.86 -3.76
CA ILE A 168 -23.29 -9.26 -3.34
C ILE A 168 -23.58 -7.96 -2.55
N CYS A 169 -24.38 -7.05 -3.11
CA CYS A 169 -24.75 -5.78 -2.48
C CYS A 169 -25.46 -5.97 -1.11
N GLN A 170 -26.22 -7.04 -0.92
CA GLN A 170 -26.84 -7.35 0.37
C GLN A 170 -25.84 -7.83 1.42
N ARG A 171 -24.82 -8.60 1.00
CA ARG A 171 -23.83 -9.23 1.89
C ARG A 171 -22.68 -8.29 2.32
N VAL A 172 -22.37 -7.25 1.54
CA VAL A 172 -21.26 -6.34 1.84
C VAL A 172 -21.41 -5.65 3.19
N LYS A 173 -20.28 -5.43 3.86
CA LYS A 173 -20.14 -4.58 5.03
C LYS A 173 -19.04 -3.55 4.78
N ARG A 174 -19.04 -2.49 5.61
CA ARG A 174 -17.96 -1.50 5.61
C ARG A 174 -16.62 -2.20 5.77
N LEU A 175 -15.65 -1.78 4.97
CA LEU A 175 -14.28 -2.30 4.91
C LEU A 175 -14.15 -3.75 4.42
N ASP A 176 -15.24 -4.37 3.94
CA ASP A 176 -15.07 -5.52 3.04
C ASP A 176 -14.37 -5.03 1.75
N ILE A 177 -13.66 -5.92 1.06
CA ILE A 177 -12.91 -5.59 -0.15
C ILE A 177 -13.36 -6.45 -1.32
N LEU A 178 -13.43 -5.86 -2.50
CA LEU A 178 -13.50 -6.59 -3.78
C LEU A 178 -12.08 -6.62 -4.33
N VAL A 179 -11.51 -7.81 -4.49
CA VAL A 179 -10.09 -7.97 -4.81
C VAL A 179 -9.86 -9.01 -5.90
N TRP A 180 -8.90 -8.75 -6.79
CA TRP A 180 -8.40 -9.66 -7.81
C TRP A 180 -6.93 -9.36 -8.08
N PRO A 181 -6.19 -10.26 -8.76
CA PRO A 181 -4.82 -9.96 -9.18
C PRO A 181 -4.75 -8.65 -9.97
N GLY A 182 -4.08 -7.65 -9.39
CA GLY A 182 -3.87 -6.34 -10.01
C GLY A 182 -4.70 -5.19 -9.42
N HIS A 183 -5.76 -5.45 -8.65
CA HIS A 183 -6.53 -4.34 -8.06
C HIS A 183 -7.35 -4.71 -6.82
N VAL A 184 -7.69 -3.68 -6.04
CA VAL A 184 -8.58 -3.79 -4.88
C VAL A 184 -9.49 -2.57 -4.78
N ILE A 185 -10.76 -2.83 -4.43
CA ILE A 185 -11.79 -1.82 -4.15
C ILE A 185 -12.25 -2.04 -2.71
N ILE A 186 -12.40 -0.95 -1.95
CA ILE A 186 -12.80 -0.99 -0.55
C ILE A 186 -14.24 -0.53 -0.43
N VAL A 187 -15.10 -1.32 0.21
CA VAL A 187 -16.48 -0.92 0.52
C VAL A 187 -16.44 0.15 1.62
N TYR A 188 -16.85 1.37 1.32
CA TYR A 188 -16.84 2.47 2.29
C TYR A 188 -18.12 2.47 3.13
N ASP A 189 -19.27 2.30 2.49
CA ASP A 189 -20.58 2.11 3.10
C ASP A 189 -21.50 1.23 2.24
N LYS A 190 -22.82 1.25 2.49
CA LYS A 190 -23.78 0.41 1.78
C LYS A 190 -24.00 0.82 0.33
N GLU A 191 -23.61 2.03 -0.04
CA GLU A 191 -23.90 2.61 -1.35
C GLU A 191 -22.62 2.97 -2.11
N THR A 192 -21.49 3.10 -1.41
CA THR A 192 -20.25 3.63 -1.98
C THR A 192 -19.04 2.75 -1.72
N THR A 193 -18.14 2.77 -2.70
CA THR A 193 -16.80 2.20 -2.65
C THR A 193 -15.75 3.29 -2.78
N ILE A 194 -14.57 3.05 -2.23
CA ILE A 194 -13.37 3.87 -2.42
C ILE A 194 -12.25 3.03 -3.01
N GLU A 195 -11.53 3.57 -3.97
CA GLU A 195 -10.38 2.95 -4.61
C GLU A 195 -9.41 4.02 -5.15
N SER A 196 -8.16 3.63 -5.38
CA SER A 196 -7.20 4.44 -6.13
C SER A 196 -7.01 3.86 -7.52
N LEU A 197 -7.35 4.62 -8.57
CA LEU A 197 -7.31 4.19 -9.96
C LEU A 197 -6.20 4.90 -10.74
N GLU A 198 -5.47 4.16 -11.57
CA GLU A 198 -4.47 4.74 -12.49
C GLU A 198 -5.13 5.83 -13.37
N GLY A 199 -4.47 6.98 -13.47
CA GLY A 199 -4.97 8.16 -14.18
C GLY A 199 -6.07 8.97 -13.48
N LYS A 200 -6.74 8.43 -12.45
CA LYS A 200 -7.82 9.13 -11.71
C LYS A 200 -7.51 9.43 -10.25
N GLY A 201 -6.59 8.67 -9.64
CA GLY A 201 -6.30 8.77 -8.21
C GLY A 201 -7.40 8.19 -7.34
N VAL A 202 -7.53 8.70 -6.12
CA VAL A 202 -8.48 8.19 -5.14
C VAL A 202 -9.86 8.85 -5.31
N LEU A 203 -10.90 8.04 -5.49
CA LEU A 203 -12.28 8.52 -5.62
C LEU A 203 -13.31 7.58 -4.98
N PHE A 204 -14.50 8.13 -4.72
CA PHE A 204 -15.69 7.36 -4.44
C PHE A 204 -16.41 6.94 -5.72
N GLN A 205 -17.01 5.76 -5.71
CA GLN A 205 -17.90 5.27 -6.77
C GLN A 205 -19.12 4.56 -6.18
N PRO A 206 -20.29 4.60 -6.85
CA PRO A 206 -21.44 3.83 -6.42
C PRO A 206 -21.13 2.32 -6.45
N LEU A 207 -21.41 1.63 -5.34
CA LEU A 207 -21.09 0.22 -5.13
C LEU A 207 -21.67 -0.68 -6.22
N GLU A 208 -22.97 -0.56 -6.48
CA GLU A 208 -23.66 -1.41 -7.44
C GLU A 208 -23.19 -1.17 -8.88
N ALA A 209 -23.02 0.10 -9.27
CA ALA A 209 -22.47 0.46 -10.58
C ALA A 209 -21.04 -0.07 -10.73
N ARG A 210 -20.25 -0.01 -9.64
CA ARG A 210 -18.87 -0.49 -9.68
C ARG A 210 -18.80 -2.00 -9.82
N ILE A 211 -19.57 -2.77 -9.04
CA ILE A 211 -19.67 -4.24 -9.19
C ILE A 211 -20.16 -4.60 -10.60
N SER A 212 -21.18 -3.91 -11.10
CA SER A 212 -21.69 -4.08 -12.47
C SER A 212 -20.62 -3.89 -13.53
N SER A 213 -19.71 -2.93 -13.36
CA SER A 213 -18.62 -2.69 -14.30
C SER A 213 -17.53 -3.79 -14.28
N LEU A 214 -17.46 -4.59 -13.21
CA LEU A 214 -16.49 -5.67 -13.07
C LEU A 214 -17.01 -6.97 -13.68
N GLN A 215 -18.31 -7.27 -13.53
CA GLN A 215 -18.92 -8.46 -14.11
C GLN A 215 -19.27 -8.26 -15.60
N PRO A 216 -19.15 -9.30 -16.43
CA PRO A 216 -18.60 -10.64 -16.15
C PRO A 216 -17.07 -10.72 -16.34
N HIS A 217 -16.39 -9.60 -16.59
CA HIS A 217 -15.03 -9.57 -17.13
C HIS A 217 -13.91 -9.78 -16.09
N THR A 218 -14.21 -9.60 -14.81
CA THR A 218 -13.22 -9.63 -13.73
C THR A 218 -13.53 -10.72 -12.72
N CYS A 219 -12.58 -11.64 -12.52
CA CYS A 219 -12.69 -12.70 -11.51
C CYS A 219 -12.31 -12.18 -10.11
N PHE A 220 -13.15 -11.33 -9.53
CA PHE A 220 -12.95 -10.82 -8.17
C PHE A 220 -13.51 -11.75 -7.08
N SER A 221 -12.97 -11.59 -5.88
CA SER A 221 -13.48 -12.17 -4.63
C SER A 221 -13.90 -11.03 -3.69
N LEU A 222 -15.08 -11.15 -3.08
CA LEU A 222 -15.52 -10.27 -1.99
C LEU A 222 -15.00 -10.86 -0.67
N ARG A 223 -14.10 -10.14 0.00
CA ARG A 223 -13.44 -10.58 1.22
C ARG A 223 -13.81 -9.71 2.42
N ARG A 224 -14.02 -10.37 3.56
CA ARG A 224 -14.10 -9.74 4.87
C ARG A 224 -12.77 -9.87 5.58
N ILE A 225 -12.05 -8.76 5.69
CA ILE A 225 -10.68 -8.72 6.21
C ILE A 225 -10.58 -8.23 7.66
N PHE A 226 -11.68 -7.71 8.21
CA PHE A 226 -11.76 -7.30 9.62
C PHE A 226 -12.80 -8.15 10.35
N PRO A 227 -12.47 -8.71 11.53
CA PRO A 227 -13.43 -9.47 12.31
C PRO A 227 -14.60 -8.57 12.76
N ASN A 228 -15.78 -9.15 12.92
CA ASN A 228 -16.97 -8.42 13.38
C ASN A 228 -16.74 -7.75 14.75
N THR A 229 -15.84 -8.30 15.58
CA THR A 229 -15.48 -7.86 16.92
C THR A 229 -14.36 -6.81 16.98
N ALA A 230 -13.74 -6.43 15.86
CA ALA A 230 -12.82 -5.30 15.84
C ALA A 230 -13.62 -4.00 16.06
N LEU A 231 -13.36 -3.40 17.22
CA LEU A 231 -14.01 -2.25 17.86
C LEU A 231 -14.29 -1.06 16.94
#